data_AF-R7VK41-F1
#
_entry.id   AF-R7VK41-F1
#
_cell.length_a   1.000
_cell.length_b   1.000
_cell.length_c   1.000
_cell.angle_alpha   90.00
_cell.angle_beta   90.00
_cell.angle_gamma   90.00
#
_symmetry.space_group_name_H-M   'P 1'
#
loop_
_entity.id
_entity.type
_entity.pdbx_description
1 polymer ?
#
loop_
_entity_poly.entity_id
_entity_poly.type
_entity_poly.pdbx_seq_one_letter_code
_entity_poly.pdbx_strand_id
1 'polypeptide(L)'
;PLHLEVINESYMHNVPKGSETHFKVIVVSDAFGSKAALQRHRMVNHTLEEEVQKKGVHALSIVAKTPDQWQESIQKVEPSPNCRGGFGK
;
A
#
# COMPACT_ATOMS: atom_id res chain seq x y z
N PRO A 1 2.66 4.88 -14.50
CA PRO A 1 2.36 5.64 -13.26
C PRO A 1 3.35 6.79 -13.16
N LEU A 2 2.94 7.93 -12.61
CA LEU A 2 3.81 9.10 -12.39
C LEU A 2 4.73 8.90 -11.17
N HIS A 3 4.25 8.19 -10.15
CA HIS A 3 5.01 7.84 -8.95
C HIS A 3 4.58 6.46 -8.48
N LEU A 4 5.55 5.66 -8.01
CA LEU A 4 5.34 4.34 -7.45
C LEU A 4 6.35 4.13 -6.32
N GLU A 5 5.84 3.82 -5.14
CA GLU A 5 6.65 3.48 -3.97
C GLU A 5 6.06 2.23 -3.30
N VAL A 6 6.92 1.30 -2.91
CA VAL A 6 6.55 0.07 -2.20
C VAL A 6 7.42 -0.03 -0.96
N ILE A 7 6.77 -0.09 0.20
CA ILE A 7 7.42 -0.06 1.51
C ILE A 7 7.05 -1.35 2.24
N ASN A 8 8.05 -2.11 2.67
CA ASN A 8 7.83 -3.25 3.56
C ASN A 8 7.65 -2.75 5.00
N GLU A 9 6.44 -2.88 5.54
CA GLU A 9 6.08 -2.47 6.90
C GLU A 9 6.00 -3.66 7.86
N SER A 10 6.42 -4.86 7.43
CA SER A 10 6.38 -6.09 8.24
C SER A 10 7.10 -5.94 9.58
N TYR A 11 8.15 -5.11 9.65
CA TYR A 11 8.88 -4.83 10.90
C TYR A 11 8.02 -4.12 11.97
N MET A 12 6.87 -3.56 11.60
CA MET A 12 5.90 -2.95 12.51
C MET A 12 4.92 -3.97 13.11
N HIS A 13 5.04 -5.25 12.74
CA HIS A 13 4.14 -6.32 13.15
C HIS A 13 4.89 -7.43 13.88
N ASN A 14 4.16 -8.27 14.61
CA ASN A 14 4.72 -9.42 15.32
C ASN A 14 5.02 -10.58 14.34
N VAL A 15 6.03 -10.38 13.51
CA VAL A 15 6.51 -11.34 12.51
C VAL A 15 8.03 -11.46 12.58
N PRO A 16 8.64 -12.59 12.16
CA PRO A 16 10.08 -12.75 12.16
C PRO A 16 10.81 -11.63 11.38
N LYS A 17 12.04 -11.31 11.80
CA LYS A 17 12.87 -10.34 11.09
C LYS A 17 13.09 -10.79 9.64
N GLY A 18 12.92 -9.86 8.70
CA GLY A 18 13.02 -10.15 7.27
C GLY A 18 11.73 -10.69 6.64
N SER A 19 10.62 -10.71 7.38
CA SER A 19 9.31 -11.06 6.81
C SER A 19 8.86 -10.05 5.76
N GLU A 20 8.10 -10.56 4.79
CA GLU A 20 7.52 -9.82 3.67
C GLU A 20 6.00 -10.06 3.63
N THR A 21 5.31 -9.67 4.70
CA THR A 21 3.88 -9.97 4.89
C THR A 21 2.99 -8.74 4.90
N HIS A 22 3.52 -7.56 5.26
CA HIS A 22 2.78 -6.31 5.31
C HIS A 22 3.48 -5.27 4.44
N PHE A 23 2.77 -4.75 3.45
CA PHE A 23 3.29 -3.77 2.51
C PHE A 23 2.40 -2.56 2.41
N LYS A 24 3.03 -1.41 2.18
CA LYS A 24 2.37 -0.19 1.77
C LYS A 24 2.77 0.15 0.34
N VAL A 25 1.77 0.40 -0.50
CA VAL A 25 1.95 0.72 -1.91
C VAL A 25 1.34 2.08 -2.18
N ILE A 26 2.17 3.00 -2.65
CA ILE A 26 1.78 4.35 -3.05
C ILE A 26 1.88 4.39 -4.57
N VAL A 27 0.77 4.66 -5.25
CA VAL A 27 0.71 4.76 -6.71
C VAL A 27 0.03 6.06 -7.11
N VAL A 28 0.69 6.81 -8.00
CA VAL A 28 0.14 8.01 -8.63
C VAL A 28 -0.03 7.76 -10.12
N SER A 29 -1.23 7.92 -10.66
CA SER A 29 -1.52 7.63 -12.07
C SER A 29 -2.79 8.33 -12.57
N ASP A 30 -2.77 8.81 -13.82
CA ASP A 30 -3.95 9.38 -14.49
C ASP A 30 -5.07 8.35 -14.69
N ALA A 31 -4.72 7.06 -14.71
CA ALA A 31 -5.68 5.96 -14.81
C ALA A 31 -6.72 5.95 -13.66
N PHE A 32 -6.45 6.68 -12.56
CA PHE A 32 -7.34 6.80 -11.42
C PHE A 32 -8.34 7.96 -11.50
N GLY A 33 -8.22 8.86 -12.49
CA GLY A 33 -8.98 10.11 -12.59
C GLY A 33 -10.50 9.95 -12.52
N SER A 34 -11.04 8.93 -13.18
CA SER A 34 -12.49 8.65 -13.23
C SER A 34 -12.93 7.46 -12.36
N LYS A 35 -12.07 7.00 -11.45
CA LYS A 35 -12.30 5.79 -10.65
C LYS A 35 -12.57 6.12 -9.19
N ALA A 36 -13.56 5.46 -8.61
CA ALA A 36 -13.80 5.52 -7.16
C ALA A 36 -12.65 4.83 -6.40
N ALA A 37 -12.43 5.19 -5.13
CA ALA A 37 -11.33 4.66 -4.31
C ALA A 37 -11.28 3.12 -4.31
N LEU A 38 -12.43 2.46 -4.15
CA LEU A 38 -12.53 1.00 -4.19
C LEU A 38 -12.08 0.41 -5.54
N GLN A 39 -12.43 1.06 -6.65
CA GLN A 39 -12.01 0.61 -7.99
C GLN A 39 -10.49 0.75 -8.15
N ARG A 40 -9.90 1.84 -7.68
CA ARG A 40 -8.45 2.04 -7.69
C ARG A 40 -7.74 0.93 -6.89
N HIS A 41 -8.25 0.59 -5.70
CA HIS A 41 -7.70 -0.48 -4.87
C HIS A 41 -7.83 -1.85 -5.56
N ARG A 42 -8.98 -2.14 -6.19
CA ARG A 42 -9.16 -3.36 -6.97
C ARG A 42 -8.17 -3.47 -8.12
N MET A 43 -7.91 -2.37 -8.83
CA MET A 43 -6.91 -2.35 -9.91
C MET A 43 -5.52 -2.70 -9.39
N VAL A 44 -5.08 -2.10 -8.28
CA VAL A 44 -3.78 -2.38 -7.67
C VAL A 44 -3.71 -3.83 -7.15
N ASN A 45 -4.74 -4.29 -6.44
CA ASN A 45 -4.81 -5.66 -5.92
C ASN A 45 -4.80 -6.70 -7.04
N HIS A 46 -5.48 -6.44 -8.15
CA HIS A 46 -5.49 -7.37 -9.29
C HIS A 46 -4.10 -7.48 -9.93
N THR A 47 -3.36 -6.37 -10.07
CA THR A 47 -1.98 -6.41 -10.55
C THR A 47 -1.05 -7.19 -9.61
N LEU A 48 -1.33 -7.17 -8.30
CA LEU A 48 -0.53 -7.85 -7.28
C LEU A 48 -1.12 -9.19 -6.84
N GLU A 49 -2.12 -9.70 -7.56
CA GLU A 49 -2.89 -10.88 -7.14
C GLU A 49 -1.99 -12.12 -6.96
N GLU A 50 -1.04 -12.31 -7.87
CA GLU A 50 -0.09 -13.41 -7.77
C GLU A 50 0.81 -13.29 -6.55
N GLU A 51 1.27 -12.09 -6.23
CA GLU A 51 2.12 -11.83 -5.08
C GLU A 51 1.37 -12.06 -3.76
N VAL A 52 0.12 -11.59 -3.70
CA VAL A 52 -0.77 -11.78 -2.55
C VAL A 52 -1.12 -13.25 -2.35
N GLN A 53 -1.46 -13.96 -3.43
CA GLN A 53 -1.89 -15.36 -3.34
C GLN A 53 -0.73 -16.34 -3.20
N LYS A 54 0.40 -16.11 -3.88
CA LYS A 54 1.50 -17.09 -3.98
C LYS A 54 2.67 -16.79 -3.04
N LYS A 55 2.94 -15.53 -2.70
CA LYS A 55 4.09 -15.15 -1.85
C LYS A 55 3.72 -14.83 -0.40
N GLY A 56 2.47 -15.02 -0.01
CA GLY A 56 2.05 -14.94 1.39
C GLY A 56 1.99 -13.52 1.95
N VAL A 57 1.80 -12.51 1.09
CA VAL A 57 1.50 -11.15 1.56
C VAL A 57 0.17 -11.18 2.31
N HIS A 58 0.21 -10.87 3.60
CA HIS A 58 -0.93 -10.90 4.49
C HIS A 58 -1.79 -9.63 4.36
N ALA A 59 -1.17 -8.47 4.26
CA ALA A 59 -1.87 -7.20 4.20
C ALA A 59 -1.19 -6.19 3.26
N LEU A 60 -2.02 -5.44 2.54
CA LEU A 60 -1.60 -4.39 1.64
C LEU A 60 -2.33 -3.09 1.95
N SER A 61 -1.58 -2.06 2.37
CA SER A 61 -2.06 -0.69 2.48
C SER A 61 -1.87 0.01 1.14
N ILE A 62 -2.96 0.51 0.53
CA ILE A 62 -2.92 1.12 -0.81
C ILE A 62 -3.23 2.61 -0.70
N VAL A 63 -2.35 3.43 -1.29
CA VAL A 63 -2.58 4.86 -1.52
C VAL A 63 -2.58 5.09 -3.02
N ALA A 64 -3.77 5.26 -3.61
CA ALA A 64 -3.94 5.45 -5.06
C ALA A 64 -4.47 6.84 -5.40
N LYS A 65 -3.59 7.73 -5.88
CA LYS A 65 -3.87 9.16 -6.14
C LYS A 65 -3.74 9.51 -7.62
N THR A 66 -4.48 10.51 -8.10
CA THR A 66 -4.20 11.13 -9.40
C THR A 66 -3.00 12.07 -9.29
N PRO A 67 -2.35 12.47 -10.41
CA PRO A 67 -1.30 13.49 -10.38
C PRO A 67 -1.73 14.79 -9.73
N ASP A 68 -2.94 15.28 -10.01
CA ASP A 68 -3.49 16.49 -9.40
C ASP A 68 -3.59 16.36 -7.87
N GLN A 69 -4.16 15.24 -7.38
CA GLN A 69 -4.24 14.93 -5.95
C GLN A 69 -2.87 14.79 -5.29
N TRP A 70 -1.87 14.32 -6.03
CA TRP A 70 -0.49 14.19 -5.55
C TRP A 70 0.18 15.56 -5.40
N GLN A 71 -0.05 16.47 -6.35
CA GLN A 71 0.47 17.82 -6.32
C GLN A 71 -0.19 18.66 -5.22
N GLU A 72 -1.53 18.61 -5.09
CA GLU A 72 -2.28 19.34 -4.06
C GLU A 72 -1.88 18.91 -2.63
N SER A 73 -1.51 17.64 -2.45
CA SER A 73 -1.11 17.10 -1.14
C SER A 73 0.36 17.35 -0.77
N ILE A 74 1.10 18.17 -1.51
CA ILE A 74 2.56 18.40 -1.34
C ILE A 74 3.30 17.06 -1.15
N GLN A 75 2.91 16.03 -1.90
CA GLN A 75 3.51 14.69 -1.83
C GLN A 75 3.48 14.04 -0.43
N LYS A 76 2.57 14.47 0.46
CA LYS A 76 2.42 13.84 1.78
C LYS A 76 1.56 12.58 1.67
N VAL A 77 2.14 11.47 2.08
CA VAL A 77 1.43 10.25 2.46
C VAL A 77 1.50 10.16 3.97
N GLU A 78 0.35 10.11 4.62
CA GLU A 78 0.30 9.92 6.07
C GLU A 78 1.00 8.60 6.44
N PRO A 79 1.79 8.59 7.51
CA PRO A 79 2.44 7.36 7.98
C PRO A 79 1.39 6.32 8.37
N SER A 80 1.74 5.05 8.25
CA SER A 80 0.87 3.98 8.70
C SER A 80 0.66 4.09 10.22
N PRO A 81 -0.58 3.88 10.73
CA PRO A 81 -0.86 4.01 12.15
C PRO A 81 -0.10 2.96 12.96
N ASN A 82 0.21 3.28 14.21
CA ASN A 82 0.85 2.32 15.11
C ASN A 82 -0.04 1.09 15.31
N CYS A 83 0.56 -0.09 15.16
CA CYS A 83 -0.09 -1.36 15.40
C CYS A 83 -0.58 -1.45 16.85
N ARG A 84 -1.89 -1.69 17.03
CA ARG A 84 -2.49 -1.94 18.35
C ARG A 84 -2.38 -3.41 18.81
N GLY A 85 -1.82 -4.28 17.97
CA GLY A 85 -1.72 -5.72 18.18
C GLY A 85 -0.36 -6.15 18.71
N GLY A 86 -0.28 -6.23 20.04
CA GLY A 86 0.59 -7.15 20.80
C GLY A 86 2.09 -7.05 20.54
N PHE A 87 2.79 -6.28 21.36
CA PHE A 87 4.14 -6.68 21.75
C PHE A 87 4.01 -8.10 22.29
N GLY A 88 4.53 -9.08 21.54
CA GLY A 88 4.71 -10.43 22.05
C GLY A 88 5.41 -10.34 23.40
N LYS A 89 4.85 -11.00 24.40
CA LYS A 89 5.60 -11.30 25.62
C LYS A 89 6.84 -12.12 25.28
#